data_AF-L9U6G5-F1
#
_entry.id   AF-L9U6G5-F1
#
_cell.length_a   1.000
_cell.length_b   1.000
_cell.length_c   1.000
_cell.angle_alpha   90.00
_cell.angle_beta   90.00
_cell.angle_gamma   90.00
#
_symmetry.space_group_name_H-M   'P 1'
#
loop_
_entity.id
_entity.type
_entity.pdbx_description
1 polymer ?
#
loop_
_entity_poly.entity_id
_entity_poly.type
_entity_poly.pdbx_seq_one_letter_code
_entity_poly.pdbx_strand_id
1 'polypeptide(L)'
;MPPGVTVAHEHLDDVKRYLLDLQDRLCTGLAKADGAAQFQEDSWERAEGGGGRSRVMTHGGVFEKGGVNFSHVYGTQLPPSATAARPELAGRSFHAVGVSWVLHPENPHVPTSHGNVRFFIAEKAGEPPVWWFGGGFDLTPFYPVMEDVVHWHRVAKAACDPFGDDVYARYKAWCDEYFYLKHRDETRGVGGLFFDDLNEGEFADCFAVQRAVGDSFLAAYLPIVERRKNDAWGERERDFQLYRRGRYVEFNLVWDRGTLFGLQSGGRTESILMSMPPMARWEYAFEPESGSPEARLQDFLHPRDWLGEFAEDASRKKRRALMTDRYCVFGNPVKHSKSPQIHAEFAHQTQQTLEYTAEEAPVDGFAGAWRAFIDAGGRGANVTVPFKGDAFALCDTLSHRARRAGAVNTLILGGNGRTYGDTTDGIGLVRDLAYHRVALADKRILVVGAGGAVRGILEPLLAEEPSEIVVVNRTAAKAEQLASDFADLGPIHGGGFDTVNGTFDVVINGTSASLSGDLPPLPDTLFNTNAWAYDMMYGAEPTVFLQWAGPHGAKLLDGLGMLVEQAAESFFLWRNVRPETASVREMLRQSLEFDAF
;
A
#
# COMPACT_ATOMS: atom_id res chain seq x y z
N MET A 1 21.92 63.30 21.71
CA MET A 1 21.20 62.64 20.61
C MET A 1 21.01 63.67 19.50
N PRO A 2 21.51 63.45 18.28
CA PRO A 2 21.24 64.36 17.17
C PRO A 2 19.76 64.24 16.73
N PRO A 3 19.13 65.32 16.25
CA PRO A 3 17.77 65.28 15.73
C PRO A 3 17.78 64.63 14.34
N GLY A 4 16.98 63.57 14.16
CA GLY A 4 16.80 62.93 12.84
C GLY A 4 16.91 61.41 12.80
N VAL A 5 17.12 60.71 13.92
CA VAL A 5 16.95 59.25 13.95
C VAL A 5 15.47 58.97 14.18
N THR A 6 14.74 58.65 13.10
CA THR A 6 13.43 57.99 13.20
C THR A 6 13.61 56.74 14.05
N VAL A 7 13.00 56.71 15.23
CA VAL A 7 12.93 55.51 16.07
C VAL A 7 12.24 54.45 15.22
N ALA A 8 12.94 53.33 14.96
CA ALA A 8 12.33 52.19 14.30
C ALA A 8 11.03 51.81 15.03
N HIS A 9 9.99 51.39 14.29
CA HIS A 9 8.71 51.00 14.87
C HIS A 9 8.88 50.09 16.09
N GLU A 10 8.09 50.30 17.14
CA GLU A 10 8.27 49.66 18.46
C GLU A 10 8.38 48.12 18.40
N HIS A 11 7.77 47.50 17.39
CA HIS A 11 7.78 46.05 17.21
C HIS A 11 8.86 45.51 16.24
N LEU A 12 9.53 46.37 15.47
CA LEU A 12 10.45 45.93 14.42
C LEU A 12 11.65 45.16 15.00
N ASP A 13 12.20 45.62 16.12
CA ASP A 13 13.36 45.00 16.75
C ASP A 13 13.03 43.63 17.36
N ASP A 14 11.81 43.45 17.87
CA ASP A 14 11.36 42.16 18.39
C ASP A 14 11.18 41.14 17.26
N VAL A 15 10.60 41.55 16.13
CA VAL A 15 10.49 40.71 14.93
C VAL A 15 11.87 40.34 14.40
N LYS A 16 12.79 41.31 14.28
CA LYS A 16 14.17 41.06 13.83
C LYS A 16 14.89 40.04 14.71
N ARG A 17 14.75 40.18 16.04
CA ARG A 17 15.39 39.28 17.01
C ARG A 17 14.86 37.86 16.87
N TYR A 18 13.54 37.69 16.76
CA TYR A 18 12.93 36.39 16.50
C TYR A 18 13.42 35.77 15.19
N LEU A 19 13.47 36.56 14.11
CA LEU A 19 13.87 36.06 12.79
C LEU A 19 15.35 35.63 12.74
N LEU A 20 16.25 36.37 13.39
CA LEU A 20 17.64 35.97 13.52
C LEU A 20 17.79 34.66 14.32
N ASP A 21 17.07 34.54 15.44
CA ASP A 21 17.01 33.32 16.26
C ASP A 21 16.43 32.13 15.48
N LEU A 22 15.35 32.35 14.71
CA LEU A 22 14.76 31.34 13.85
C LEU A 22 15.78 30.83 12.83
N GLN A 23 16.48 31.73 12.14
CA GLN A 23 17.54 31.32 11.20
C GLN A 23 18.62 30.49 11.89
N ASP A 24 19.04 30.88 13.10
CA ASP A 24 20.04 30.13 13.87
C ASP A 24 19.52 28.71 14.21
N ARG A 25 18.30 28.59 14.74
CA ARG A 25 17.67 27.29 15.04
C ARG A 25 17.48 26.41 13.82
N LEU A 26 17.02 26.99 12.69
CA LEU A 26 16.86 26.28 11.43
C LEU A 26 18.20 25.72 10.95
N CYS A 27 19.24 26.56 10.88
CA CYS A 27 20.57 26.12 10.47
C CYS A 27 21.14 25.03 11.37
N THR A 28 21.01 25.17 12.70
CA THR A 28 21.47 24.15 13.65
C THR A 28 20.72 22.83 13.48
N GLY A 29 19.39 22.85 13.38
CA GLY A 29 18.57 21.66 13.23
C GLY A 29 18.85 20.92 11.92
N LEU A 30 18.94 21.66 10.81
CA LEU A 30 19.21 21.11 9.49
C LEU A 30 20.63 20.57 9.36
N ALA A 31 21.65 21.29 9.86
CA ALA A 31 23.03 20.80 9.83
C ALA A 31 23.23 19.55 10.69
N LYS A 32 22.49 19.43 11.80
CA LYS A 32 22.49 18.19 12.60
C LYS A 32 21.88 17.02 11.84
N ALA A 33 20.78 17.22 11.12
CA ALA A 33 20.14 16.18 10.33
C ALA A 33 21.00 15.74 9.13
N ASP A 34 21.71 16.69 8.52
CA ASP A 34 22.66 16.46 7.43
C ASP A 34 23.86 15.62 7.87
N GLY A 35 24.50 16.00 8.98
CA GLY A 35 25.60 15.26 9.60
C GLY A 35 26.96 15.36 8.89
N ALA A 36 27.06 15.96 7.70
CA ALA A 36 28.32 16.06 6.96
C ALA A 36 28.75 17.50 6.65
N ALA A 37 27.84 18.37 6.22
CA ALA A 37 28.13 19.77 5.90
C ALA A 37 27.60 20.76 6.95
N GLN A 38 28.09 21.99 6.88
CA GLN A 38 27.64 23.12 7.70
C GLN A 38 27.19 24.27 6.80
N PHE A 39 26.33 25.14 7.32
CA PHE A 39 25.96 26.37 6.61
C PHE A 39 27.10 27.37 6.63
N GLN A 40 27.51 27.84 5.46
CA GLN A 40 28.45 28.94 5.30
C GLN A 40 27.70 30.26 5.27
N GLU A 41 28.15 31.20 6.10
CA GLU A 41 27.52 32.50 6.23
C GLU A 41 28.19 33.55 5.33
N ASP A 42 27.36 34.32 4.65
CA ASP A 42 27.73 35.49 3.86
C ASP A 42 26.85 36.66 4.30
N SER A 43 27.46 37.58 5.06
CA SER A 43 26.81 38.79 5.57
C SER A 43 27.08 39.96 4.63
N TRP A 44 26.02 40.69 4.29
CA TRP A 44 26.07 41.74 3.27
C TRP A 44 25.22 42.95 3.65
N GLU A 45 25.60 44.11 3.12
CA GLU A 45 24.91 45.39 3.30
C GLU A 45 24.48 45.97 1.95
N ARG A 46 23.45 46.82 1.96
CA ARG A 46 22.99 47.57 0.78
C ARG A 46 23.33 49.04 0.92
N ALA A 47 23.85 49.63 -0.15
CA ALA A 47 24.06 51.07 -0.24
C ALA A 47 22.78 51.88 0.00
N GLU A 48 21.62 51.33 -0.37
CA GLU A 48 20.30 51.96 -0.25
C GLU A 48 19.68 51.83 1.16
N GLY A 49 20.27 51.02 2.04
CA GLY A 49 19.77 50.76 3.39
C GLY A 49 19.47 49.29 3.66
N GLY A 50 19.97 48.80 4.80
CA GLY A 50 19.78 47.44 5.26
C GLY A 50 20.84 46.46 4.75
N GLY A 51 20.48 45.18 4.73
CA GLY A 51 21.40 44.09 4.44
C GLY A 51 20.79 42.72 4.73
N GLY A 52 21.64 41.72 4.92
CA GLY A 52 21.20 40.38 5.24
C GLY A 52 22.33 39.44 5.63
N ARG A 53 21.91 38.25 6.06
CA ARG A 53 22.76 37.14 6.46
C ARG A 53 22.32 35.94 5.65
N SER A 54 23.02 35.66 4.55
CA SER A 54 22.76 34.49 3.72
C SER A 54 23.51 33.31 4.29
N ARG A 55 22.84 32.17 4.49
CA ARG A 55 23.49 30.94 4.94
C ARG A 55 23.22 29.83 3.97
N VAL A 56 24.27 29.28 3.37
CA VAL A 56 24.17 28.29 2.30
C VAL A 56 24.97 27.04 2.65
N MET A 57 24.37 25.87 2.41
CA MET A 57 25.00 24.56 2.48
C MET A 57 24.98 23.94 1.08
N THR A 58 26.10 23.37 0.67
CA THR A 58 26.23 22.63 -0.59
C THR A 58 26.98 21.33 -0.32
N HIS A 59 26.66 20.29 -1.10
CA HIS A 59 27.31 18.98 -0.99
C HIS A 59 27.27 18.38 0.42
N GLY A 60 26.11 18.50 1.09
CA GLY A 60 25.85 17.88 2.39
C GLY A 60 25.58 16.39 2.29
N GLY A 61 25.50 15.71 3.44
CA GLY A 61 25.22 14.28 3.56
C GLY A 61 23.75 13.93 3.31
N VAL A 62 22.86 14.92 3.42
CA VAL A 62 21.45 14.82 3.07
C VAL A 62 21.06 15.91 2.08
N PHE A 63 21.48 17.15 2.34
CA PHE A 63 21.11 18.30 1.52
C PHE A 63 22.18 18.57 0.46
N GLU A 64 21.86 18.24 -0.79
CA GLU A 64 22.72 18.55 -1.93
C GLU A 64 22.93 20.07 -2.07
N LYS A 65 21.86 20.83 -1.83
CA LYS A 65 21.88 22.29 -1.68
C LYS A 65 20.79 22.73 -0.70
N GLY A 66 21.13 23.62 0.21
CA GLY A 66 20.16 24.25 1.08
C GLY A 66 20.57 25.68 1.40
N GLY A 67 19.59 26.55 1.65
CA GLY A 67 19.89 27.86 2.19
C GLY A 67 18.80 28.38 3.10
N VAL A 68 19.21 29.19 4.06
CA VAL A 68 18.36 29.87 5.05
C VAL A 68 18.83 31.31 5.10
N ASN A 69 18.11 32.21 4.43
CA ASN A 69 18.52 33.59 4.21
C ASN A 69 17.68 34.53 5.06
N PHE A 70 18.35 35.32 5.91
CA PHE A 70 17.76 36.46 6.58
C PHE A 70 18.04 37.74 5.79
N SER A 71 17.05 38.63 5.71
CA SER A 71 17.25 39.99 5.21
C SER A 71 16.47 41.01 6.04
N HIS A 72 17.05 42.19 6.20
CA HIS A 72 16.37 43.40 6.66
C HIS A 72 16.71 44.53 5.71
N VAL A 73 15.78 44.87 4.84
CA VAL A 73 15.91 45.94 3.83
C VAL A 73 15.04 47.11 4.26
N TYR A 74 15.53 48.33 4.06
CA TYR A 74 14.74 49.52 4.31
C TYR A 74 15.12 50.66 3.38
N GLY A 75 14.20 51.61 3.21
CA GLY A 75 14.41 52.76 2.34
C GLY A 75 13.40 53.87 2.62
N THR A 76 13.66 55.05 2.06
CA THR A 76 12.81 56.23 2.25
C THR A 76 11.57 56.25 1.35
N GLN A 77 11.57 55.45 0.28
CA GLN A 77 10.47 55.34 -0.70
C GLN A 77 10.44 53.93 -1.28
N LEU A 78 9.24 53.42 -1.57
CA LEU A 78 9.03 52.16 -2.29
C LEU A 78 9.19 52.32 -3.81
N PRO A 79 9.56 51.25 -4.54
CA PRO A 79 9.58 51.27 -6.00
C PRO A 79 8.19 51.56 -6.60
N PRO A 80 8.11 52.23 -7.76
CA PRO A 80 6.83 52.52 -8.44
C PRO A 80 5.96 51.29 -8.68
N SER A 81 6.57 50.13 -8.90
CA SER A 81 5.88 48.84 -9.08
C SER A 81 5.11 48.41 -7.83
N ALA A 82 5.63 48.67 -6.63
CA ALA A 82 4.97 48.34 -5.37
C ALA A 82 3.81 49.32 -5.08
N THR A 83 3.99 50.61 -5.37
CA THR A 83 2.95 51.64 -5.12
C THR A 83 1.81 51.61 -6.14
N ALA A 84 2.02 51.05 -7.34
CA ALA A 84 0.95 50.90 -8.33
C ALA A 84 -0.17 49.96 -7.87
N ALA A 85 0.20 48.90 -7.13
CA ALA A 85 -0.77 47.96 -6.56
C ALA A 85 -1.34 48.42 -5.20
N ARG A 86 -0.66 49.34 -4.51
CA ARG A 86 -1.01 49.87 -3.18
C ARG A 86 -0.72 51.37 -3.08
N PRO A 87 -1.62 52.23 -3.61
CA PRO A 87 -1.42 53.68 -3.64
C PRO A 87 -1.18 54.32 -2.27
N GLU A 88 -1.72 53.73 -1.20
CA GLU A 88 -1.53 54.12 0.19
C GLU A 88 -0.07 54.04 0.67
N LEU A 89 0.78 53.29 -0.04
CA LEU A 89 2.21 53.18 0.24
C LEU A 89 3.05 54.31 -0.37
N ALA A 90 2.45 55.15 -1.22
CA ALA A 90 3.17 56.22 -1.91
C ALA A 90 3.73 57.26 -0.92
N GLY A 91 5.03 57.53 -1.05
CA GLY A 91 5.74 58.52 -0.21
C GLY A 91 5.99 58.07 1.23
N ARG A 92 5.78 56.79 1.55
CA ARG A 92 6.13 56.19 2.84
C ARG A 92 7.57 55.65 2.84
N SER A 93 8.27 55.79 3.97
CA SER A 93 9.47 54.98 4.24
C SER A 93 9.05 53.55 4.57
N PHE A 94 9.91 52.56 4.34
CA PHE A 94 9.56 51.16 4.56
C PHE A 94 10.68 50.35 5.21
N HIS A 95 10.28 49.30 5.91
CA HIS A 95 11.13 48.20 6.33
C HIS A 95 10.50 46.87 5.88
N ALA A 96 11.31 45.99 5.30
CA ALA A 96 10.97 44.62 4.99
C ALA A 96 12.01 43.71 5.64
N VAL A 97 11.56 42.82 6.53
CA VAL A 97 12.43 41.88 7.24
C VAL A 97 11.87 40.47 7.13
N GLY A 98 12.70 39.48 6.88
CA GLY A 98 12.23 38.10 6.78
C GLY A 98 13.34 37.06 6.82
N VAL A 99 12.92 35.81 6.98
CA VAL A 99 13.74 34.61 6.75
C VAL A 99 13.06 33.78 5.66
N SER A 100 13.84 33.34 4.68
CA SER A 100 13.40 32.42 3.63
C SER A 100 14.36 31.24 3.57
N TRP A 101 13.84 30.03 3.38
CA TRP A 101 14.64 28.83 3.26
C TRP A 101 14.15 27.91 2.15
N VAL A 102 15.09 27.23 1.50
CA VAL A 102 14.83 26.19 0.50
C VAL A 102 15.85 25.09 0.69
N LEU A 103 15.38 23.84 0.72
CA LEU A 103 16.18 22.64 0.94
C LEU A 103 15.96 21.69 -0.22
N HIS A 104 17.05 21.32 -0.91
CA HIS A 104 17.09 20.32 -1.96
C HIS A 104 17.92 19.13 -1.50
N PRO A 105 17.28 18.07 -1.00
CA PRO A 105 17.96 16.82 -0.65
C PRO A 105 18.55 16.13 -1.87
N GLU A 106 19.66 15.41 -1.68
CA GLU A 106 20.25 14.57 -2.72
C GLU A 106 19.35 13.35 -3.00
N ASN A 107 18.95 12.62 -1.95
CA ASN A 107 18.11 11.44 -2.05
C ASN A 107 16.69 11.78 -2.58
N PRO A 108 16.24 11.21 -3.71
CA PRO A 108 14.90 11.44 -4.29
C PRO A 108 13.71 11.12 -3.37
N HIS A 109 13.91 10.29 -2.35
CA HIS A 109 12.87 9.95 -1.38
C HIS A 109 12.67 11.02 -0.30
N VAL A 110 13.59 11.99 -0.17
CA VAL A 110 13.42 13.14 0.72
C VAL A 110 12.86 14.31 -0.11
N PRO A 111 11.68 14.86 0.22
CA PRO A 111 11.09 15.97 -0.53
C PRO A 111 11.94 17.24 -0.47
N THR A 112 11.94 18.00 -1.56
CA THR A 112 12.32 19.42 -1.49
C THR A 112 11.33 20.15 -0.58
N SER A 113 11.79 21.13 0.19
CA SER A 113 10.90 21.97 1.00
C SER A 113 11.33 23.42 0.96
N HIS A 114 10.34 24.30 1.09
CA HIS A 114 10.52 25.74 1.18
C HIS A 114 9.73 26.29 2.35
N GLY A 115 10.18 27.43 2.88
CA GLY A 115 9.38 28.24 3.78
C GLY A 115 9.88 29.67 3.86
N ASN A 116 8.99 30.54 4.32
CA ASN A 116 9.25 31.94 4.49
C ASN A 116 8.42 32.49 5.65
N VAL A 117 9.00 33.41 6.42
CA VAL A 117 8.25 34.28 7.33
C VAL A 117 8.82 35.69 7.22
N ARG A 118 7.96 36.69 7.05
CA ARG A 118 8.34 38.07 6.79
C ARG A 118 7.36 39.06 7.40
N PHE A 119 7.91 40.22 7.73
CA PHE A 119 7.18 41.38 8.22
C PHE A 119 7.50 42.59 7.34
N PHE A 120 6.45 43.31 6.96
CA PHE A 120 6.54 44.55 6.24
C PHE A 120 5.89 45.68 7.04
N ILE A 121 6.52 46.84 7.06
CA ILE A 121 5.94 48.06 7.60
C ILE A 121 6.33 49.29 6.78
N ALA A 122 5.36 50.18 6.55
CA ALA A 122 5.53 51.45 5.86
C ALA A 122 4.94 52.62 6.66
N GLU A 123 5.74 53.67 6.80
CA GLU A 123 5.50 54.79 7.70
C GLU A 123 5.57 56.14 6.98
N LYS A 124 4.75 57.08 7.43
CA LYS A 124 4.80 58.47 6.99
C LYS A 124 4.37 59.37 8.14
N ALA A 125 5.12 60.45 8.35
CA ALA A 125 4.86 61.35 9.46
C ALA A 125 3.42 61.89 9.42
N GLY A 126 2.70 61.76 10.54
CA GLY A 126 1.30 62.20 10.65
C GLY A 126 0.27 61.21 10.11
N GLU A 127 0.67 60.06 9.58
CA GLU A 127 -0.22 59.00 9.12
C GLU A 127 0.00 57.70 9.91
N PRO A 128 -1.05 56.89 10.16
CA PRO A 128 -0.88 55.58 10.80
C PRO A 128 0.00 54.66 9.93
N PRO A 129 0.84 53.79 10.54
CA PRO A 129 1.67 52.85 9.80
C PRO A 129 0.81 51.81 9.05
N VAL A 130 1.27 51.41 7.86
CA VAL A 130 0.69 50.27 7.13
C VAL A 130 1.64 49.10 7.29
N TRP A 131 1.15 47.98 7.81
CA TRP A 131 1.97 46.81 8.09
C TRP A 131 1.22 45.52 7.81
N TRP A 132 1.96 44.44 7.60
CA TRP A 132 1.44 43.09 7.53
C TRP A 132 2.54 42.05 7.71
N PHE A 133 2.12 40.85 8.11
CA PHE A 133 2.93 39.66 8.06
C PHE A 133 2.61 38.83 6.82
N GLY A 134 3.58 38.03 6.39
CA GLY A 134 3.40 37.02 5.36
C GLY A 134 4.32 35.84 5.61
N GLY A 135 4.00 34.70 5.03
CA GLY A 135 4.82 33.52 5.20
C GLY A 135 4.11 32.22 4.87
N GLY A 136 4.68 31.13 5.35
CA GLY A 136 4.24 29.78 5.06
C GLY A 136 5.39 28.81 4.91
N PHE A 137 5.05 27.56 4.69
CA PHE A 137 5.98 26.51 4.28
C PHE A 137 5.25 25.48 3.42
N ASP A 138 5.97 24.84 2.51
CA ASP A 138 5.41 23.86 1.58
C ASP A 138 6.39 22.71 1.27
N LEU A 139 5.82 21.59 0.82
CA LEU A 139 6.53 20.33 0.59
C LEU A 139 6.40 19.89 -0.86
N THR A 140 7.54 19.63 -1.51
CA THR A 140 7.65 19.23 -2.92
C THR A 140 8.28 17.84 -3.03
N PRO A 141 7.47 16.76 -2.95
CA PRO A 141 7.97 15.39 -3.07
C PRO A 141 8.27 15.00 -4.52
N PHE A 142 9.14 14.00 -4.67
CA PHE A 142 9.39 13.29 -5.93
C PHE A 142 8.72 11.92 -5.91
N TYR A 143 8.95 11.16 -4.83
CA TYR A 143 8.30 9.89 -4.53
C TYR A 143 7.46 10.04 -3.25
N PRO A 144 6.19 10.46 -3.36
CA PRO A 144 5.38 10.82 -2.20
C PRO A 144 4.99 9.59 -1.38
N VAL A 145 5.05 9.72 -0.06
CA VAL A 145 4.53 8.74 0.91
C VAL A 145 3.41 9.40 1.71
N MET A 146 2.22 8.78 1.71
CA MET A 146 1.01 9.39 2.28
C MET A 146 1.19 9.74 3.77
N GLU A 147 1.86 8.89 4.53
CA GLU A 147 2.13 9.12 5.96
C GLU A 147 2.95 10.40 6.18
N ASP A 148 3.87 10.74 5.27
CA ASP A 148 4.68 11.96 5.37
C ASP A 148 3.86 13.20 5.03
N VAL A 149 3.02 13.11 4.00
CA VAL A 149 2.10 14.21 3.63
C VAL A 149 1.11 14.48 4.78
N VAL A 150 0.56 13.43 5.39
CA VAL A 150 -0.34 13.57 6.54
C VAL A 150 0.39 14.10 7.76
N HIS A 151 1.62 13.65 8.05
CA HIS A 151 2.44 14.22 9.13
C HIS A 151 2.67 15.72 8.92
N TRP A 152 3.10 16.11 7.72
CA TRP A 152 3.33 17.49 7.32
C TRP A 152 2.11 18.38 7.60
N HIS A 153 0.95 17.95 7.10
CA HIS A 153 -0.31 18.69 7.24
C HIS A 153 -0.88 18.67 8.66
N ARG A 154 -0.62 17.63 9.46
CA ARG A 154 -0.97 17.62 10.89
C ARG A 154 -0.18 18.64 11.69
N VAL A 155 1.12 18.75 11.45
CA VAL A 155 1.96 19.74 12.12
C VAL A 155 1.57 21.15 11.70
N ALA A 156 1.31 21.36 10.40
CA ALA A 156 0.78 22.63 9.89
C ALA A 156 -0.55 23.02 10.56
N LYS A 157 -1.51 22.08 10.64
CA LYS A 157 -2.78 22.33 11.33
C LYS A 157 -2.58 22.65 12.80
N ALA A 158 -1.76 21.87 13.52
CA ALA A 158 -1.48 22.10 14.94
C ALA A 158 -0.86 23.48 15.20
N ALA A 159 -0.07 24.02 14.27
CA ALA A 159 0.49 25.37 14.36
C ALA A 159 -0.60 26.46 14.18
N CYS A 160 -1.68 26.17 13.45
CA CYS A 160 -2.79 27.09 13.21
C CYS A 160 -3.89 27.01 14.27
N ASP A 161 -4.10 25.84 14.89
CA ASP A 161 -5.22 25.57 15.82
C ASP A 161 -5.38 26.60 16.96
N PRO A 162 -4.31 27.16 17.56
CA PRO A 162 -4.46 28.19 18.59
C PRO A 162 -5.09 29.51 18.11
N PHE A 163 -5.17 29.74 16.80
CA PHE A 163 -5.58 31.01 16.20
C PHE A 163 -6.95 30.96 15.53
N GLY A 164 -7.61 29.79 15.53
CA GLY A 164 -8.95 29.59 14.98
C GLY A 164 -9.07 28.30 14.18
N ASP A 165 -10.26 27.71 14.19
CA ASP A 165 -10.55 26.42 13.54
C ASP A 165 -10.43 26.48 12.00
N ASP A 166 -10.59 27.66 11.41
CA ASP A 166 -10.56 27.91 9.97
C ASP A 166 -9.18 28.36 9.44
N VAL A 167 -8.24 28.70 10.32
CA VAL A 167 -6.94 29.27 9.93
C VAL A 167 -6.14 28.31 9.06
N TYR A 168 -6.06 27.03 9.45
CA TYR A 168 -5.41 26.00 8.64
C TYR A 168 -6.08 25.85 7.27
N ALA A 169 -7.41 25.74 7.24
CA ALA A 169 -8.15 25.54 6.00
C ALA A 169 -7.90 26.69 5.01
N ARG A 170 -7.95 27.94 5.49
CA ARG A 170 -7.69 29.15 4.70
C ARG A 170 -6.27 29.18 4.15
N TYR A 171 -5.26 29.01 5.00
CA TYR A 171 -3.86 29.09 4.59
C TYR A 171 -3.39 27.90 3.75
N LYS A 172 -3.97 26.72 3.97
CA LYS A 172 -3.74 25.55 3.12
C LYS A 172 -4.34 25.75 1.74
N ALA A 173 -5.60 26.18 1.65
CA ALA A 173 -6.22 26.48 0.36
C ALA A 173 -5.44 27.54 -0.41
N TRP A 174 -5.00 28.59 0.27
CA TRP A 174 -4.17 29.63 -0.36
C TRP A 174 -2.80 29.09 -0.81
N CYS A 175 -2.22 28.14 -0.08
CA CYS A 175 -1.00 27.46 -0.50
C CYS A 175 -1.19 26.68 -1.81
N ASP A 176 -2.30 25.95 -1.93
CA ASP A 176 -2.63 25.20 -3.14
C ASP A 176 -2.82 26.13 -4.35
N GLU A 177 -3.48 27.28 -4.15
CA GLU A 177 -3.72 28.28 -5.19
C GLU A 177 -2.44 29.03 -5.60
N TYR A 178 -1.58 29.38 -4.62
CA TYR A 178 -0.38 30.16 -4.87
C TYR A 178 0.68 29.32 -5.60
N PHE A 179 0.91 28.08 -5.13
CA PHE A 179 1.93 27.19 -5.68
C PHE A 179 1.40 26.33 -6.84
N TYR A 180 0.75 26.97 -7.82
CA TYR A 180 0.15 26.32 -8.99
C TYR A 180 0.86 26.69 -10.29
N LEU A 181 1.27 25.69 -11.09
CA LEU A 181 1.87 25.89 -12.40
C LEU A 181 0.77 25.89 -13.46
N LYS A 182 0.22 27.06 -13.78
CA LYS A 182 -0.92 27.21 -14.70
C LYS A 182 -0.71 26.56 -16.07
N HIS A 183 0.51 26.59 -16.59
CA HIS A 183 0.85 26.02 -17.91
C HIS A 183 1.09 24.51 -17.89
N ARG A 184 1.13 23.88 -16.70
CA ARG A 184 1.28 22.44 -16.50
C ARG A 184 0.04 21.79 -15.89
N ASP A 185 -0.89 22.60 -15.41
CA ASP A 185 -2.10 22.15 -14.71
C ASP A 185 -1.78 21.23 -13.51
N GLU A 186 -0.74 21.60 -12.75
CA GLU A 186 -0.27 20.85 -11.58
C GLU A 186 0.13 21.81 -10.45
N THR A 187 -0.07 21.39 -9.19
CA THR A 187 0.56 22.07 -8.06
C THR A 187 2.06 21.80 -8.04
N ARG A 188 2.85 22.71 -7.45
CA ARG A 188 4.30 22.55 -7.28
C ARG A 188 4.63 21.33 -6.41
N GLY A 189 3.76 21.02 -5.45
CA GLY A 189 3.90 19.93 -4.50
C GLY A 189 2.59 19.66 -3.76
N VAL A 190 2.69 19.09 -2.56
CA VAL A 190 1.52 18.72 -1.73
C VAL A 190 1.04 19.83 -0.80
N GLY A 191 1.56 21.05 -1.00
CA GLY A 191 1.18 22.25 -0.26
C GLY A 191 1.72 22.29 1.17
N GLY A 192 0.98 22.96 2.04
CA GLY A 192 1.36 23.30 3.40
C GLY A 192 0.57 24.52 3.85
N LEU A 193 1.25 25.60 4.22
CA LEU A 193 0.63 26.87 4.59
C LEU A 193 1.16 27.98 3.69
N PHE A 194 0.28 28.90 3.29
CA PHE A 194 0.64 30.17 2.70
C PHE A 194 -0.29 31.26 3.22
N PHE A 195 0.30 32.39 3.61
CA PHE A 195 -0.41 33.59 3.98
C PHE A 195 0.37 34.83 3.56
N ASP A 196 -0.36 35.87 3.21
CA ASP A 196 0.15 37.21 2.96
C ASP A 196 -0.86 38.20 3.53
N ASP A 197 -0.48 39.47 3.64
CA ASP A 197 -1.37 40.54 4.10
C ASP A 197 -2.03 40.27 5.47
N LEU A 198 -1.35 39.51 6.34
CA LEU A 198 -1.85 39.25 7.68
C LEU A 198 -1.66 40.47 8.57
N ASN A 199 -2.74 41.23 8.72
CA ASN A 199 -2.83 42.42 9.58
C ASN A 199 -4.23 42.59 10.24
N GLU A 200 -5.05 41.55 10.20
CA GLU A 200 -6.36 41.53 10.85
C GLU A 200 -6.18 41.27 12.36
N GLY A 201 -6.49 42.27 13.19
CA GLY A 201 -6.40 42.18 14.65
C GLY A 201 -5.17 42.89 15.23
N GLU A 202 -4.81 42.52 16.46
CA GLU A 202 -3.66 43.13 17.14
C GLU A 202 -2.34 42.60 16.57
N PHE A 203 -1.31 43.45 16.55
CA PHE A 203 0.02 43.08 16.06
C PHE A 203 0.56 41.82 16.74
N ALA A 204 0.37 41.71 18.06
CA ALA A 204 0.86 40.59 18.86
C ALA A 204 0.27 39.24 18.41
N ASP A 205 -0.99 39.23 18.00
CA ASP A 205 -1.69 38.02 17.53
C ASP A 205 -1.17 37.61 16.15
N CYS A 206 -1.06 38.56 15.22
CA CYS A 206 -0.48 38.31 13.90
C CYS A 206 0.98 37.84 13.99
N PHE A 207 1.75 38.43 14.90
CA PHE A 207 3.12 37.99 15.15
C PHE A 207 3.18 36.60 15.77
N ALA A 208 2.23 36.25 16.67
CA ALA A 208 2.12 34.91 17.22
C ALA A 208 1.82 33.85 16.15
N VAL A 209 0.94 34.15 15.18
CA VAL A 209 0.69 33.29 14.00
C VAL A 209 1.99 33.05 13.23
N GLN A 210 2.71 34.13 12.88
CA GLN A 210 3.98 34.00 12.15
C GLN A 210 4.99 33.12 12.92
N ARG A 211 5.10 33.32 14.24
CA ARG A 211 6.01 32.54 15.08
C ARG A 211 5.64 31.06 15.08
N ALA A 212 4.36 30.75 15.31
CA ALA A 212 3.88 29.37 15.32
C ALA A 212 4.18 28.66 13.98
N VAL A 213 3.97 29.34 12.85
CA VAL A 213 4.29 28.78 11.53
C VAL A 213 5.80 28.55 11.38
N GLY A 214 6.63 29.55 11.65
CA GLY A 214 8.10 29.42 11.54
C GLY A 214 8.69 28.35 12.47
N ASP A 215 8.24 28.31 13.72
CA ASP A 215 8.75 27.39 14.75
C ASP A 215 8.34 25.93 14.47
N SER A 216 7.22 25.71 13.79
CA SER A 216 6.73 24.36 13.48
C SER A 216 7.49 23.66 12.34
N PHE A 217 8.25 24.40 11.52
CA PHE A 217 8.88 23.86 10.30
C PHE A 217 9.79 22.65 10.57
N LEU A 218 10.68 22.70 11.56
CA LEU A 218 11.59 21.58 11.84
C LEU A 218 10.82 20.34 12.34
N ALA A 219 9.76 20.53 13.12
CA ALA A 219 8.90 19.44 13.56
C ALA A 219 8.11 18.81 12.40
N ALA A 220 7.78 19.61 11.39
CA ALA A 220 7.14 19.12 10.18
C ALA A 220 8.13 18.37 9.26
N TYR A 221 9.33 18.94 9.05
CA TYR A 221 10.27 18.47 8.02
C TYR A 221 11.25 17.39 8.51
N LEU A 222 11.89 17.56 9.66
CA LEU A 222 12.97 16.66 10.09
C LEU A 222 12.51 15.21 10.27
N PRO A 223 11.32 14.90 10.81
CA PRO A 223 10.85 13.52 10.88
C PRO A 223 10.71 12.85 9.51
N ILE A 224 10.38 13.61 8.46
CA ILE A 224 10.33 13.11 7.08
C ILE A 224 11.75 12.84 6.59
N VAL A 225 12.67 13.78 6.79
CA VAL A 225 14.09 13.62 6.44
C VAL A 225 14.68 12.37 7.09
N GLU A 226 14.50 12.20 8.40
CA GLU A 226 15.04 11.05 9.13
C GLU A 226 14.47 9.70 8.65
N ARG A 227 13.18 9.65 8.29
CA ARG A 227 12.56 8.43 7.75
C ARG A 227 13.10 8.05 6.37
N ARG A 228 13.47 9.03 5.55
CA ARG A 228 13.72 8.83 4.10
C ARG A 228 15.18 8.95 3.68
N LYS A 229 16.04 9.60 4.46
CA LYS A 229 17.42 9.90 4.05
C LYS A 229 18.26 8.66 3.69
N ASN A 230 17.91 7.50 4.26
CA ASN A 230 18.60 6.23 4.03
C ASN A 230 17.86 5.29 3.05
N ASP A 231 16.76 5.73 2.44
CA ASP A 231 16.04 4.92 1.45
C ASP A 231 16.93 4.73 0.21
N ALA A 232 17.00 3.51 -0.32
CA ALA A 232 17.81 3.19 -1.48
C ALA A 232 17.23 3.81 -2.76
N TRP A 233 18.08 4.40 -3.60
CA TRP A 233 17.70 5.02 -4.87
C TRP A 233 18.76 4.72 -5.94
N GLY A 234 18.36 4.74 -7.20
CA GLY A 234 19.24 4.55 -8.36
C GLY A 234 19.17 5.70 -9.36
N GLU A 235 19.81 5.49 -10.52
CA GLU A 235 19.88 6.49 -11.60
C GLU A 235 18.49 6.88 -12.11
N ARG A 236 17.56 5.91 -12.21
CA ARG A 236 16.17 6.15 -12.61
C ARG A 236 15.48 7.16 -11.68
N GLU A 237 15.59 6.96 -10.36
CA GLU A 237 14.98 7.87 -9.38
C GLU A 237 15.63 9.25 -9.40
N ARG A 238 16.94 9.30 -9.60
CA ARG A 238 17.69 10.55 -9.72
C ARG A 238 17.30 11.33 -10.96
N ASP A 239 17.18 10.68 -12.11
CA ASP A 239 16.80 11.32 -13.37
C ASP A 239 15.39 11.91 -13.30
N PHE A 240 14.47 11.21 -12.64
CA PHE A 240 13.13 11.73 -12.38
C PHE A 240 13.14 12.91 -11.39
N GLN A 241 13.95 12.84 -10.34
CA GLN A 241 14.15 13.95 -9.40
C GLN A 241 14.66 15.20 -10.14
N LEU A 242 15.66 15.06 -11.02
CA LEU A 242 16.20 16.17 -11.81
C LEU A 242 15.15 16.74 -12.78
N TYR A 243 14.35 15.87 -13.40
CA TYR A 243 13.22 16.30 -14.24
C TYR A 243 12.20 17.11 -13.45
N ARG A 244 11.79 16.63 -12.26
CA ARG A 244 10.83 17.33 -11.39
C ARG A 244 11.40 18.61 -10.78
N ARG A 245 12.71 18.67 -10.50
CA ARG A 245 13.39 19.93 -10.16
C ARG A 245 13.28 20.98 -11.27
N GLY A 246 13.16 20.57 -12.53
CA GLY A 246 12.82 21.45 -13.64
C GLY A 246 11.49 22.19 -13.44
N ARG A 247 10.47 21.54 -12.86
CA ARG A 247 9.19 22.18 -12.50
C ARG A 247 9.33 23.19 -11.36
N TYR A 248 10.19 22.90 -10.40
CA TYR A 248 10.51 23.85 -9.34
C TYR A 248 11.13 25.14 -9.89
N VAL A 249 12.04 25.00 -10.86
CA VAL A 249 12.64 26.14 -11.60
C VAL A 249 11.57 26.88 -12.42
N GLU A 250 10.72 26.16 -13.15
CA GLU A 250 9.61 26.75 -13.92
C GLU A 250 8.73 27.63 -13.01
N PHE A 251 8.35 27.14 -11.82
CA PHE A 251 7.55 27.93 -10.89
C PHE A 251 8.27 29.19 -10.43
N ASN A 252 9.50 29.07 -9.92
CA ASN A 252 10.21 30.21 -9.35
C ASN A 252 10.52 31.30 -10.39
N LEU A 253 10.80 30.94 -11.64
CA LEU A 253 11.15 31.91 -12.68
C LEU A 253 9.95 32.49 -13.44
N VAL A 254 8.80 31.80 -13.45
CA VAL A 254 7.62 32.23 -14.23
C VAL A 254 6.50 32.76 -13.35
N TRP A 255 6.29 32.17 -12.17
CA TRP A 255 5.09 32.40 -11.36
C TRP A 255 5.36 33.01 -9.99
N ASP A 256 6.53 32.76 -9.37
CA ASP A 256 6.81 33.27 -8.04
C ASP A 256 6.97 34.80 -8.02
N ARG A 257 6.03 35.47 -7.35
CA ARG A 257 6.00 36.93 -7.25
C ARG A 257 7.24 37.47 -6.54
N GLY A 258 7.74 36.77 -5.52
CA GLY A 258 8.90 37.18 -4.74
C GLY A 258 10.19 37.21 -5.57
N THR A 259 10.43 36.12 -6.32
CA THR A 259 11.59 35.99 -7.22
C THR A 259 11.55 37.03 -8.34
N LEU A 260 10.41 37.17 -9.02
CA LEU A 260 10.25 38.15 -10.10
C LEU A 260 10.46 39.58 -9.62
N PHE A 261 9.82 39.96 -8.51
CA PHE A 261 9.98 41.29 -7.93
C PHE A 261 11.43 41.55 -7.51
N GLY A 262 12.05 40.62 -6.80
CA GLY A 262 13.43 40.77 -6.31
C GLY A 262 14.44 40.96 -7.45
N LEU A 263 14.29 40.23 -8.56
CA LEU A 263 15.18 40.38 -9.72
C LEU A 263 14.93 41.70 -10.47
N GLN A 264 13.67 42.10 -10.63
CA GLN A 264 13.30 43.34 -11.32
C GLN A 264 13.66 44.59 -10.52
N SER A 265 13.67 44.50 -9.19
CA SER A 265 13.95 45.62 -8.28
C SER A 265 15.43 45.75 -7.89
N GLY A 266 16.35 45.04 -8.57
CA GLY A 266 17.79 45.09 -8.27
C GLY A 266 18.18 44.44 -6.94
N GLY A 267 17.38 43.50 -6.43
CA GLY A 267 17.73 42.71 -5.26
C GLY A 267 18.98 41.84 -5.49
N ARG A 268 19.56 41.31 -4.41
CA ARG A 268 20.79 40.49 -4.49
C ARG A 268 20.51 39.16 -5.18
N THR A 269 20.87 39.08 -6.46
CA THR A 269 20.61 37.93 -7.35
C THR A 269 20.98 36.58 -6.74
N GLU A 270 22.20 36.45 -6.19
CA GLU A 270 22.67 35.19 -5.58
C GLU A 270 21.83 34.75 -4.37
N SER A 271 21.30 35.70 -3.59
CA SER A 271 20.42 35.38 -2.46
C SER A 271 19.02 34.97 -2.91
N ILE A 272 18.53 35.54 -4.03
CA ILE A 272 17.20 35.24 -4.60
C ILE A 272 17.22 33.88 -5.29
N LEU A 273 18.23 33.65 -6.14
CA LEU A 273 18.40 32.40 -6.90
C LEU A 273 19.00 31.26 -6.06
N MET A 274 19.28 31.49 -4.77
CA MET A 274 19.58 30.42 -3.82
C MET A 274 18.51 29.32 -3.85
N SER A 275 17.25 29.71 -4.06
CA SER A 275 16.09 28.82 -4.21
C SER A 275 16.17 27.84 -5.38
N MET A 276 17.08 28.04 -6.34
CA MET A 276 17.23 27.12 -7.47
C MET A 276 17.93 25.83 -7.03
N PRO A 277 17.50 24.66 -7.54
CA PRO A 277 18.20 23.41 -7.30
C PRO A 277 19.62 23.42 -7.87
N PRO A 278 20.53 22.56 -7.38
CA PRO A 278 21.89 22.46 -7.91
C PRO A 278 21.91 21.97 -9.36
N MET A 279 20.97 21.08 -9.71
CA MET A 279 20.78 20.55 -11.06
C MET A 279 19.28 20.37 -11.34
N ALA A 280 18.90 20.60 -12.59
CA ALA A 280 17.56 20.33 -13.12
C ALA A 280 17.67 19.84 -14.56
N ARG A 281 16.68 19.08 -15.02
CA ARG A 281 16.61 18.51 -16.36
C ARG A 281 15.27 18.87 -17.00
N TRP A 282 15.28 19.07 -18.30
CA TRP A 282 14.08 19.20 -19.13
C TRP A 282 14.12 18.16 -20.24
N GLU A 283 12.99 17.55 -20.50
CA GLU A 283 12.82 16.55 -21.55
C GLU A 283 11.52 16.84 -22.30
N TYR A 284 11.59 16.79 -23.62
CA TYR A 284 10.46 17.02 -24.49
C TYR A 284 9.49 15.84 -24.40
N ALA A 285 8.21 16.12 -24.14
CA ALA A 285 7.13 15.12 -24.09
C ALA A 285 7.40 13.92 -23.17
N PHE A 286 8.14 14.12 -22.07
CA PHE A 286 8.34 13.07 -21.06
C PHE A 286 7.00 12.70 -20.40
N GLU A 287 6.70 11.40 -20.41
CA GLU A 287 5.59 10.79 -19.68
C GLU A 287 6.13 9.63 -18.84
N PRO A 288 5.83 9.55 -17.53
CA PRO A 288 6.24 8.42 -16.71
C PRO A 288 5.50 7.15 -17.13
N GLU A 289 6.16 6.00 -16.98
CA GLU A 289 5.55 4.69 -17.29
C GLU A 289 4.29 4.45 -16.43
N SER A 290 3.22 3.96 -17.05
CA SER A 290 1.96 3.69 -16.34
C SER A 290 2.15 2.66 -15.23
N GLY A 291 1.61 2.94 -14.04
CA GLY A 291 1.78 2.08 -12.85
C GLY A 291 3.13 2.21 -12.14
N SER A 292 4.05 3.04 -12.66
CA SER A 292 5.33 3.32 -12.00
C SER A 292 5.17 4.21 -10.76
N PRO A 293 6.14 4.17 -9.82
CA PRO A 293 6.18 5.13 -8.71
C PRO A 293 6.23 6.61 -9.15
N GLU A 294 6.80 6.89 -10.32
CA GLU A 294 6.86 8.23 -10.94
C GLU A 294 5.48 8.71 -11.38
N ALA A 295 4.69 7.83 -12.02
CA ALA A 295 3.33 8.16 -12.46
C ALA A 295 2.41 8.44 -11.27
N ARG A 296 2.64 7.78 -10.13
CA ARG A 296 1.88 7.99 -8.89
C ARG A 296 2.00 9.42 -8.35
N LEU A 297 3.08 10.16 -8.67
CA LEU A 297 3.22 11.55 -8.23
C LEU A 297 2.04 12.42 -8.70
N GLN A 298 1.46 12.15 -9.88
CA GLN A 298 0.35 12.94 -10.41
C GLN A 298 -0.90 12.90 -9.52
N ASP A 299 -1.11 11.79 -8.80
CA ASP A 299 -2.18 11.66 -7.81
C ASP A 299 -2.02 12.64 -6.64
N PHE A 300 -0.83 13.22 -6.48
CA PHE A 300 -0.51 14.14 -5.39
C PHE A 300 -0.40 15.62 -5.82
N LEU A 301 -0.25 15.90 -7.12
CA LEU A 301 0.00 17.26 -7.63
C LEU A 301 -1.27 18.04 -7.97
N HIS A 302 -2.27 17.94 -7.09
CA HIS A 302 -3.50 18.72 -7.15
C HIS A 302 -4.04 18.97 -5.73
N PRO A 303 -4.91 19.98 -5.53
CA PRO A 303 -5.46 20.29 -4.21
C PRO A 303 -6.26 19.09 -3.64
N ARG A 304 -5.91 18.64 -2.43
CA ARG A 304 -6.53 17.48 -1.75
C ARG A 304 -6.75 17.72 -0.26
N ASP A 305 -7.78 17.13 0.32
CA ASP A 305 -7.98 17.17 1.78
C ASP A 305 -7.22 16.01 2.44
N TRP A 306 -5.91 16.18 2.58
CA TRP A 306 -5.01 15.14 3.09
C TRP A 306 -5.44 14.59 4.45
N LEU A 307 -5.96 15.44 5.33
CA LEU A 307 -6.36 15.05 6.68
C LEU A 307 -7.73 14.38 6.69
N GLY A 308 -8.71 14.90 5.94
CA GLY A 308 -10.03 14.30 5.79
C GLY A 308 -9.98 12.94 5.09
N GLU A 309 -9.25 12.85 3.97
CA GLU A 309 -9.08 11.61 3.21
C GLU A 309 -8.40 10.51 4.05
N PHE A 310 -7.36 10.87 4.82
CA PHE A 310 -6.74 9.92 5.75
C PHE A 310 -7.70 9.48 6.85
N ALA A 311 -8.48 10.39 7.42
CA ALA A 311 -9.46 10.07 8.46
C ALA A 311 -10.57 9.15 7.94
N GLU A 312 -11.03 9.36 6.70
CA GLU A 312 -11.99 8.49 6.04
C GLU A 312 -11.42 7.09 5.78
N ASP A 313 -10.22 6.98 5.23
CA ASP A 313 -9.59 5.69 4.97
C ASP A 313 -9.32 4.93 6.28
N ALA A 314 -8.84 5.62 7.32
CA ALA A 314 -8.68 5.04 8.65
C ALA A 314 -10.04 4.57 9.22
N SER A 315 -11.10 5.35 9.04
CA SER A 315 -12.46 4.97 9.44
C SER A 315 -12.99 3.78 8.66
N ARG A 316 -12.75 3.71 7.35
CA ARG A 316 -13.12 2.57 6.50
C ARG A 316 -12.34 1.32 6.89
N LYS A 317 -11.03 1.42 7.12
CA LYS A 317 -10.18 0.33 7.62
C LYS A 317 -10.63 -0.14 8.99
N LYS A 318 -10.97 0.77 9.91
CA LYS A 318 -11.50 0.45 11.24
C LYS A 318 -12.87 -0.23 11.15
N ARG A 319 -13.79 0.27 10.31
CA ARG A 319 -15.09 -0.36 10.02
C ARG A 319 -14.92 -1.76 9.39
N ARG A 320 -13.95 -1.92 8.49
CA ARG A 320 -13.60 -3.20 7.87
C ARG A 320 -12.99 -4.19 8.87
N ALA A 321 -12.22 -3.70 9.85
CA ALA A 321 -11.67 -4.51 10.93
C ALA A 321 -12.71 -4.89 12.00
N LEU A 322 -13.84 -4.16 12.08
CA LEU A 322 -14.94 -4.40 13.02
C LEU A 322 -16.04 -5.33 12.44
N MET A 323 -16.01 -5.66 11.15
CA MET A 323 -16.90 -6.65 10.56
C MET A 323 -16.25 -8.03 10.61
N THR A 324 -16.97 -9.02 11.16
CA THR A 324 -16.57 -10.43 11.09
C THR A 324 -16.49 -10.85 9.62
N ASP A 325 -15.29 -11.22 9.15
CA ASP A 325 -15.13 -11.69 7.77
C ASP A 325 -15.94 -12.99 7.57
N ARG A 326 -16.73 -13.06 6.49
CA ARG A 326 -17.62 -14.19 6.21
C ARG A 326 -17.03 -15.10 5.13
N TYR A 327 -17.01 -16.39 5.42
CA TYR A 327 -16.60 -17.46 4.52
C TYR A 327 -17.69 -18.53 4.46
N CYS A 328 -17.68 -19.37 3.44
CA CYS A 328 -18.61 -20.50 3.38
C CYS A 328 -18.07 -21.67 2.55
N VAL A 329 -18.77 -22.80 2.60
CA VAL A 329 -18.66 -23.86 1.59
C VAL A 329 -19.92 -23.90 0.74
N PHE A 330 -19.79 -23.78 -0.57
CA PHE A 330 -20.87 -23.98 -1.52
C PHE A 330 -20.93 -25.43 -2.00
N GLY A 331 -22.13 -25.99 -2.07
CA GLY A 331 -22.40 -27.30 -2.65
C GLY A 331 -23.88 -27.56 -2.83
N ASN A 332 -24.24 -28.65 -3.51
CA ASN A 332 -25.62 -29.09 -3.62
C ASN A 332 -25.68 -30.62 -3.76
N PRO A 333 -26.03 -31.36 -2.70
CA PRO A 333 -26.28 -30.91 -1.32
C PRO A 333 -24.99 -30.57 -0.56
N VAL A 334 -25.06 -29.76 0.51
CA VAL A 334 -23.86 -29.37 1.31
C VAL A 334 -24.03 -29.41 2.82
N LYS A 335 -25.25 -29.58 3.34
CA LYS A 335 -25.55 -29.50 4.79
C LYS A 335 -24.77 -30.49 5.66
N HIS A 336 -24.30 -31.60 5.09
CA HIS A 336 -23.51 -32.62 5.78
C HIS A 336 -22.02 -32.27 5.88
N SER A 337 -21.56 -31.18 5.25
CA SER A 337 -20.15 -30.78 5.26
C SER A 337 -19.66 -30.49 6.68
N LYS A 338 -18.52 -31.08 7.03
CA LYS A 338 -17.82 -30.80 8.29
C LYS A 338 -16.94 -29.54 8.21
N SER A 339 -16.84 -28.88 7.05
CA SER A 339 -16.03 -27.66 6.85
C SER A 339 -16.36 -26.52 7.83
N PRO A 340 -17.64 -26.24 8.19
CA PRO A 340 -17.94 -25.22 9.20
C PRO A 340 -17.29 -25.49 10.57
N GLN A 341 -17.28 -26.75 11.02
CA GLN A 341 -16.63 -27.14 12.28
C GLN A 341 -15.10 -26.98 12.18
N ILE A 342 -14.51 -27.39 11.05
CA ILE A 342 -13.07 -27.25 10.79
C ILE A 342 -12.63 -25.78 10.85
N HIS A 343 -13.32 -24.91 10.09
CA HIS A 343 -12.93 -23.50 10.00
C HIS A 343 -13.22 -22.73 11.29
N ALA A 344 -14.25 -23.11 12.06
CA ALA A 344 -14.49 -22.56 13.39
C ALA A 344 -13.33 -22.90 14.35
N GLU A 345 -12.85 -24.14 14.35
CA GLU A 345 -11.73 -24.54 15.18
C GLU A 345 -10.42 -23.87 14.73
N PHE A 346 -10.16 -23.79 13.42
CA PHE A 346 -9.00 -23.04 12.91
C PHE A 346 -9.04 -21.57 13.32
N ALA A 347 -10.22 -20.93 13.27
CA ALA A 347 -10.39 -19.56 13.73
C ALA A 347 -10.09 -19.42 15.23
N HIS A 348 -10.58 -20.35 16.05
CA HIS A 348 -10.29 -20.39 17.48
C HIS A 348 -8.80 -20.57 17.76
N GLN A 349 -8.14 -21.56 17.15
CA GLN A 349 -6.70 -21.84 17.33
C GLN A 349 -5.81 -20.66 16.93
N THR A 350 -6.19 -19.94 15.88
CA THR A 350 -5.39 -18.84 15.31
C THR A 350 -5.82 -17.45 15.76
N GLN A 351 -6.75 -17.37 16.73
CA GLN A 351 -7.32 -16.12 17.25
C GLN A 351 -7.89 -15.21 16.15
N GLN A 352 -8.43 -15.80 15.09
CA GLN A 352 -9.08 -15.08 14.00
C GLN A 352 -10.57 -14.91 14.29
N THR A 353 -11.13 -13.75 13.94
CA THR A 353 -12.56 -13.50 14.00
C THR A 353 -13.16 -13.67 12.61
N LEU A 354 -13.89 -14.77 12.38
CA LEU A 354 -14.59 -15.04 11.14
C LEU A 354 -15.87 -15.86 11.38
N GLU A 355 -16.77 -15.82 10.41
CA GLU A 355 -17.94 -16.70 10.31
C GLU A 355 -17.71 -17.67 9.14
N TYR A 356 -18.03 -18.95 9.32
CA TYR A 356 -17.99 -19.95 8.25
C TYR A 356 -19.30 -20.75 8.20
N THR A 357 -20.01 -20.71 7.07
CA THR A 357 -21.29 -21.40 6.88
C THR A 357 -21.25 -22.46 5.77
N ALA A 358 -22.27 -23.31 5.70
CA ALA A 358 -22.51 -24.19 4.56
C ALA A 358 -23.72 -23.66 3.77
N GLU A 359 -23.49 -23.32 2.50
CA GLU A 359 -24.47 -22.62 1.65
C GLU A 359 -24.88 -23.48 0.45
N GLU A 360 -26.16 -23.81 0.37
CA GLU A 360 -26.70 -24.62 -0.71
C GLU A 360 -26.99 -23.74 -1.93
N ALA A 361 -26.16 -23.83 -2.97
CA ALA A 361 -26.34 -23.05 -4.20
C ALA A 361 -27.27 -23.77 -5.20
N PRO A 362 -28.08 -23.05 -5.99
CA PRO A 362 -28.86 -23.66 -7.08
C PRO A 362 -27.92 -24.21 -8.17
N VAL A 363 -28.24 -25.39 -8.72
CA VAL A 363 -27.41 -26.07 -9.74
C VAL A 363 -27.11 -25.17 -10.95
N ASP A 364 -28.12 -24.42 -11.43
CA ASP A 364 -27.97 -23.49 -12.56
C ASP A 364 -27.72 -22.02 -12.13
N GLY A 365 -27.44 -21.79 -10.85
CA GLY A 365 -27.41 -20.46 -10.23
C GLY A 365 -26.14 -20.11 -9.47
N PHE A 366 -25.07 -20.90 -9.59
CA PHE A 366 -23.85 -20.77 -8.79
C PHE A 366 -23.22 -19.37 -8.83
N ALA A 367 -23.06 -18.78 -10.02
CA ALA A 367 -22.49 -17.44 -10.16
C ALA A 367 -23.33 -16.36 -9.46
N GLY A 368 -24.66 -16.52 -9.44
CA GLY A 368 -25.57 -15.64 -8.72
C GLY A 368 -25.43 -15.80 -7.20
N ALA A 369 -25.31 -17.04 -6.72
CA ALA A 369 -25.07 -17.34 -5.30
C ALA A 369 -23.75 -16.74 -4.80
N TRP A 370 -22.67 -16.84 -5.57
CA TRP A 370 -21.39 -16.21 -5.25
C TRP A 370 -21.49 -14.69 -5.13
N ARG A 371 -22.15 -14.04 -6.09
CA ARG A 371 -22.35 -12.57 -6.07
C ARG A 371 -23.16 -12.14 -4.85
N ALA A 372 -24.29 -12.81 -4.58
CA ALA A 372 -25.12 -12.52 -3.42
C ALA A 372 -24.35 -12.68 -2.10
N PHE A 373 -23.46 -13.70 -2.03
CA PHE A 373 -22.62 -13.91 -0.86
C PHE A 373 -21.59 -12.78 -0.67
N ILE A 374 -20.93 -12.32 -1.75
CA ILE A 374 -20.03 -11.16 -1.71
C ILE A 374 -20.80 -9.90 -1.26
N ASP A 375 -21.97 -9.65 -1.84
CA ASP A 375 -22.81 -8.49 -1.51
C ASP A 375 -23.22 -8.49 -0.03
N ALA A 376 -23.34 -9.68 0.58
CA ALA A 376 -23.59 -9.87 2.00
C ALA A 376 -22.32 -9.87 2.88
N GLY A 377 -21.18 -9.44 2.35
CA GLY A 377 -19.90 -9.32 3.07
C GLY A 377 -18.96 -10.54 2.96
N GLY A 378 -19.25 -11.48 2.08
CA GLY A 378 -18.44 -12.66 1.82
C GLY A 378 -17.04 -12.34 1.28
N ARG A 379 -16.03 -13.07 1.76
CA ARG A 379 -14.60 -12.83 1.44
C ARG A 379 -13.93 -13.98 0.70
N GLY A 380 -14.46 -15.18 0.83
CA GLY A 380 -13.93 -16.38 0.20
C GLY A 380 -14.88 -17.54 0.44
N ALA A 381 -14.77 -18.58 -0.39
CA ALA A 381 -15.59 -19.76 -0.23
C ALA A 381 -14.85 -21.02 -0.65
N ASN A 382 -15.05 -22.12 0.05
CA ASN A 382 -14.79 -23.43 -0.53
C ASN A 382 -15.92 -23.83 -1.47
N VAL A 383 -15.61 -24.68 -2.44
CA VAL A 383 -16.57 -25.18 -3.43
C VAL A 383 -16.46 -26.69 -3.50
N THR A 384 -17.57 -27.37 -3.21
CA THR A 384 -17.71 -28.82 -3.36
C THR A 384 -18.65 -29.15 -4.53
N VAL A 385 -18.96 -30.44 -4.71
CA VAL A 385 -19.84 -30.92 -5.77
C VAL A 385 -21.18 -30.17 -5.79
N PRO A 386 -21.74 -29.87 -6.97
CA PRO A 386 -21.22 -30.11 -8.33
C PRO A 386 -20.38 -28.94 -8.91
N PHE A 387 -20.10 -27.88 -8.16
CA PHE A 387 -19.80 -26.55 -8.71
C PHE A 387 -18.34 -26.24 -9.07
N LYS A 388 -17.40 -27.18 -8.95
CA LYS A 388 -15.97 -26.88 -9.16
C LYS A 388 -15.65 -26.38 -10.58
N GLY A 389 -16.42 -26.83 -11.59
CA GLY A 389 -16.32 -26.35 -12.96
C GLY A 389 -16.93 -24.95 -13.14
N ASP A 390 -18.06 -24.68 -12.49
CA ASP A 390 -18.69 -23.35 -12.51
C ASP A 390 -17.82 -22.32 -11.80
N ALA A 391 -17.22 -22.68 -10.67
CA ALA A 391 -16.25 -21.86 -9.96
C ALA A 391 -15.01 -21.56 -10.80
N PHE A 392 -14.52 -22.53 -11.57
CA PHE A 392 -13.43 -22.32 -12.51
C PHE A 392 -13.79 -21.27 -13.58
N ALA A 393 -14.98 -21.41 -14.19
CA ALA A 393 -15.45 -20.48 -15.22
C ALA A 393 -15.76 -19.07 -14.69
N LEU A 394 -16.10 -18.96 -13.40
CA LEU A 394 -16.46 -17.72 -12.72
C LEU A 394 -15.25 -16.82 -12.40
N CYS A 395 -14.07 -17.39 -12.20
CA CYS A 395 -12.91 -16.66 -11.68
C CYS A 395 -12.30 -15.72 -12.72
N ASP A 396 -11.97 -14.49 -12.28
CA ASP A 396 -11.25 -13.51 -13.09
C ASP A 396 -9.76 -13.85 -13.22
N THR A 397 -9.23 -14.60 -12.26
CA THR A 397 -7.82 -15.01 -12.21
C THR A 397 -7.74 -16.38 -11.54
N LEU A 398 -6.86 -17.23 -12.06
CA LEU A 398 -6.69 -18.61 -11.59
C LEU A 398 -5.24 -18.85 -11.20
N SER A 399 -5.02 -19.58 -10.11
CA SER A 399 -3.70 -20.13 -9.77
C SER A 399 -3.21 -21.09 -10.87
N HIS A 400 -1.90 -21.37 -10.90
CA HIS A 400 -1.33 -22.34 -11.84
C HIS A 400 -2.04 -23.70 -11.75
N ARG A 401 -2.13 -24.23 -10.53
CA ARG A 401 -2.79 -25.51 -10.23
C ARG A 401 -4.28 -25.52 -10.55
N ALA A 402 -5.01 -24.43 -10.30
CA ALA A 402 -6.43 -24.36 -10.67
C ALA A 402 -6.62 -24.32 -12.18
N ARG A 403 -5.77 -23.57 -12.90
CA ARG A 403 -5.75 -23.54 -14.37
C ARG A 403 -5.52 -24.93 -14.95
N ARG A 404 -4.54 -25.63 -14.39
CA ARG A 404 -4.17 -26.98 -14.82
C ARG A 404 -5.26 -28.00 -14.51
N ALA A 405 -5.78 -27.97 -13.29
CA ALA A 405 -6.86 -28.84 -12.85
C ALA A 405 -8.21 -28.51 -13.51
N GLY A 406 -8.38 -27.31 -14.12
CA GLY A 406 -9.65 -26.82 -14.67
C GLY A 406 -10.83 -26.96 -13.72
N ALA A 407 -10.53 -26.82 -12.44
CA ALA A 407 -11.46 -26.98 -11.33
C ALA A 407 -10.98 -26.08 -10.20
N VAL A 408 -11.93 -25.41 -9.54
CA VAL A 408 -11.68 -24.53 -8.40
C VAL A 408 -12.46 -25.06 -7.21
N ASN A 409 -11.78 -25.31 -6.08
CA ASN A 409 -12.42 -25.66 -4.81
C ASN A 409 -12.28 -24.54 -3.76
N THR A 410 -11.54 -23.46 -4.07
CA THR A 410 -11.26 -22.34 -3.17
C THR A 410 -11.36 -21.01 -3.93
N LEU A 411 -12.35 -20.20 -3.59
CA LEU A 411 -12.59 -18.85 -4.10
C LEU A 411 -12.07 -17.80 -3.11
N ILE A 412 -11.48 -16.73 -3.63
CA ILE A 412 -10.89 -15.63 -2.86
C ILE A 412 -11.36 -14.31 -3.49
N LEU A 413 -11.96 -13.42 -2.70
CA LEU A 413 -12.27 -12.06 -3.13
C LEU A 413 -11.05 -11.15 -2.89
N GLY A 414 -10.41 -10.69 -3.97
CA GLY A 414 -9.26 -9.79 -3.87
C GLY A 414 -9.66 -8.38 -3.43
N GLY A 415 -8.69 -7.63 -2.90
CA GLY A 415 -8.90 -6.24 -2.48
C GLY A 415 -9.31 -5.27 -3.61
N ASN A 416 -9.13 -5.70 -4.87
CA ASN A 416 -9.57 -5.01 -6.08
C ASN A 416 -11.00 -5.41 -6.54
N GLY A 417 -11.70 -6.25 -5.77
CA GLY A 417 -13.04 -6.75 -6.10
C GLY A 417 -13.08 -7.91 -7.10
N ARG A 418 -11.92 -8.41 -7.59
CA ARG A 418 -11.86 -9.55 -8.51
C ARG A 418 -11.91 -10.88 -7.76
N THR A 419 -12.49 -11.89 -8.41
CA THR A 419 -12.57 -13.26 -7.90
C THR A 419 -11.35 -14.06 -8.36
N TYR A 420 -10.59 -14.56 -7.40
CA TYR A 420 -9.44 -15.42 -7.62
C TYR A 420 -9.81 -16.87 -7.27
N GLY A 421 -9.43 -17.81 -8.14
CA GLY A 421 -9.70 -19.24 -7.96
C GLY A 421 -8.43 -20.05 -7.73
N ASP A 422 -8.49 -20.94 -6.74
CA ASP A 422 -7.47 -21.92 -6.44
C ASP A 422 -8.05 -23.34 -6.25
N THR A 423 -7.20 -24.36 -6.32
CA THR A 423 -7.52 -25.73 -5.92
C THR A 423 -6.58 -26.20 -4.82
N THR A 424 -7.15 -26.60 -3.68
CA THR A 424 -6.42 -27.08 -2.50
C THR A 424 -6.55 -28.60 -2.31
N ASP A 425 -7.32 -29.29 -3.16
CA ASP A 425 -7.57 -30.73 -3.07
C ASP A 425 -6.25 -31.53 -3.07
N GLY A 426 -5.38 -31.30 -4.05
CA GLY A 426 -4.12 -32.04 -4.17
C GLY A 426 -3.12 -31.75 -3.06
N ILE A 427 -3.09 -30.52 -2.54
CA ILE A 427 -2.32 -30.21 -1.33
C ILE A 427 -2.86 -30.99 -0.14
N GLY A 428 -4.18 -31.02 0.01
CA GLY A 428 -4.85 -31.75 1.08
C GLY A 428 -4.48 -33.23 1.08
N LEU A 429 -4.58 -33.86 -0.09
CA LEU A 429 -4.25 -35.28 -0.24
C LEU A 429 -2.78 -35.58 0.06
N VAL A 430 -1.85 -34.86 -0.57
CA VAL A 430 -0.41 -35.14 -0.42
C VAL A 430 0.04 -34.93 1.02
N ARG A 431 -0.45 -33.88 1.70
CA ARG A 431 -0.15 -33.67 3.12
C ARG A 431 -0.71 -34.76 4.01
N ASP A 432 -1.91 -35.25 3.72
CA ASP A 432 -2.51 -36.33 4.48
C ASP A 432 -1.73 -37.64 4.32
N LEU A 433 -1.35 -37.98 3.09
CA LEU A 433 -0.48 -39.13 2.79
C LEU A 433 0.89 -38.99 3.50
N ALA A 434 1.48 -37.79 3.48
CA ALA A 434 2.74 -37.51 4.16
C ALA A 434 2.62 -37.62 5.69
N TYR A 435 1.52 -37.15 6.28
CA TYR A 435 1.22 -37.31 7.70
C TYR A 435 1.21 -38.79 8.11
N HIS A 436 0.63 -39.65 7.27
CA HIS A 436 0.61 -41.10 7.45
C HIS A 436 1.89 -41.81 7.00
N ARG A 437 2.92 -41.06 6.56
CA ARG A 437 4.21 -41.58 6.08
C ARG A 437 4.06 -42.55 4.90
N VAL A 438 3.09 -42.29 4.02
CA VAL A 438 2.94 -43.00 2.75
C VAL A 438 4.03 -42.50 1.80
N ALA A 439 4.89 -43.40 1.33
CA ALA A 439 5.88 -43.06 0.31
C ALA A 439 5.22 -43.03 -1.07
N LEU A 440 5.49 -41.98 -1.85
CA LEU A 440 4.97 -41.81 -3.21
C LEU A 440 6.07 -41.88 -4.28
N ALA A 441 7.28 -41.43 -3.97
CA ALA A 441 8.44 -41.55 -4.85
C ALA A 441 8.70 -43.01 -5.24
N ASP A 442 8.97 -43.23 -6.53
CA ASP A 442 9.21 -44.54 -7.14
C ASP A 442 8.07 -45.56 -6.94
N LYS A 443 6.85 -45.12 -6.63
CA LYS A 443 5.68 -45.99 -6.43
C LYS A 443 4.77 -46.04 -7.65
N ARG A 444 4.14 -47.20 -7.86
CA ARG A 444 3.04 -47.35 -8.81
C ARG A 444 1.74 -46.96 -8.13
N ILE A 445 1.09 -45.91 -8.65
CA ILE A 445 -0.15 -45.38 -8.08
C ILE A 445 -1.32 -45.65 -9.04
N LEU A 446 -2.40 -46.26 -8.55
CA LEU A 446 -3.67 -46.33 -9.27
C LEU A 446 -4.62 -45.26 -8.75
N VAL A 447 -5.21 -44.47 -9.65
CA VAL A 447 -6.25 -43.49 -9.34
C VAL A 447 -7.54 -43.90 -10.04
N VAL A 448 -8.61 -44.11 -9.27
CA VAL A 448 -9.91 -44.53 -9.78
C VAL A 448 -10.85 -43.33 -9.83
N GLY A 449 -11.34 -43.02 -11.03
CA GLY A 449 -12.22 -41.90 -11.32
C GLY A 449 -11.58 -40.83 -12.20
N ALA A 450 -12.40 -39.93 -12.74
CA ALA A 450 -11.98 -38.82 -13.59
C ALA A 450 -12.77 -37.53 -13.28
N GLY A 451 -13.17 -37.35 -12.01
CA GLY A 451 -13.91 -36.18 -11.54
C GLY A 451 -13.02 -34.98 -11.20
N GLY A 452 -13.64 -33.87 -10.79
CA GLY A 452 -12.90 -32.64 -10.43
C GLY A 452 -11.91 -32.81 -9.27
N ALA A 453 -12.23 -33.65 -8.28
CA ALA A 453 -11.30 -33.98 -7.20
C ALA A 453 -10.06 -34.74 -7.73
N VAL A 454 -10.28 -35.75 -8.58
CA VAL A 454 -9.18 -36.47 -9.25
C VAL A 454 -8.31 -35.50 -10.05
N ARG A 455 -8.90 -34.63 -10.87
CA ARG A 455 -8.13 -33.67 -11.66
C ARG A 455 -7.29 -32.72 -10.79
N GLY A 456 -7.78 -32.37 -9.60
CA GLY A 456 -7.08 -31.52 -8.62
C GLY A 456 -5.90 -32.17 -7.90
N ILE A 457 -5.82 -33.51 -7.86
CA ILE A 457 -4.74 -34.23 -7.16
C ILE A 457 -3.59 -34.67 -8.09
N LEU A 458 -3.79 -34.71 -9.42
CA LEU A 458 -2.82 -35.30 -10.34
C LEU A 458 -1.50 -34.54 -10.39
N GLU A 459 -1.53 -33.20 -10.49
CA GLU A 459 -0.30 -32.39 -10.51
C GLU A 459 0.50 -32.55 -9.19
N PRO A 460 -0.10 -32.43 -8.00
CA PRO A 460 0.62 -32.69 -6.75
C PRO A 460 1.12 -34.12 -6.59
N LEU A 461 0.40 -35.14 -7.05
CA LEU A 461 0.89 -36.52 -7.00
C LEU A 461 2.07 -36.76 -7.95
N LEU A 462 2.04 -36.20 -9.16
CA LEU A 462 3.15 -36.32 -10.12
C LEU A 462 4.41 -35.58 -9.62
N ALA A 463 4.23 -34.47 -8.88
CA ALA A 463 5.32 -33.74 -8.26
C ALA A 463 6.08 -34.54 -7.17
N GLU A 464 5.49 -35.61 -6.65
CA GLU A 464 6.13 -36.53 -5.69
C GLU A 464 6.94 -37.64 -6.39
N GLU A 465 7.15 -37.54 -7.71
CA GLU A 465 7.98 -38.41 -8.53
C GLU A 465 7.64 -39.93 -8.42
N PRO A 466 6.36 -40.33 -8.58
CA PRO A 466 6.00 -41.74 -8.65
C PRO A 466 6.60 -42.42 -9.88
N SER A 467 6.77 -43.75 -9.83
CA SER A 467 7.25 -44.50 -10.99
C SER A 467 6.25 -44.44 -12.15
N GLU A 468 4.95 -44.45 -11.84
CA GLU A 468 3.86 -44.16 -12.75
C GLU A 468 2.55 -43.89 -11.99
N ILE A 469 1.66 -43.13 -12.62
CA ILE A 469 0.25 -43.00 -12.23
C ILE A 469 -0.62 -43.64 -13.32
N VAL A 470 -1.47 -44.59 -12.94
CA VAL A 470 -2.51 -45.14 -13.82
C VAL A 470 -3.85 -44.59 -13.39
N VAL A 471 -4.55 -43.89 -14.28
CA VAL A 471 -5.90 -43.37 -14.05
C VAL A 471 -6.89 -44.27 -14.76
N VAL A 472 -7.90 -44.78 -14.04
CA VAL A 472 -8.97 -45.58 -14.63
C VAL A 472 -10.33 -45.00 -14.35
N ASN A 473 -11.21 -45.08 -15.33
CA ASN A 473 -12.57 -44.58 -15.19
C ASN A 473 -13.55 -45.41 -16.00
N ARG A 474 -14.83 -45.42 -15.58
CA ARG A 474 -15.92 -46.11 -16.29
C ARG A 474 -16.03 -45.67 -17.75
N THR A 475 -15.79 -44.39 -18.01
CA THR A 475 -15.61 -43.85 -19.36
C THR A 475 -14.12 -43.70 -19.62
N ALA A 476 -13.51 -44.69 -20.30
CA ALA A 476 -12.07 -44.75 -20.57
C ALA A 476 -11.52 -43.46 -21.19
N ALA A 477 -12.22 -42.90 -22.19
CA ALA A 477 -11.85 -41.65 -22.85
C ALA A 477 -11.61 -40.46 -21.90
N LYS A 478 -12.31 -40.40 -20.75
CA LYS A 478 -12.06 -39.35 -19.75
C LYS A 478 -10.72 -39.53 -19.03
N ALA A 479 -10.36 -40.78 -18.71
CA ALA A 479 -9.07 -41.07 -18.08
C ALA A 479 -7.91 -40.90 -19.08
N GLU A 480 -8.10 -41.31 -20.33
CA GLU A 480 -7.15 -41.07 -21.43
C GLU A 480 -6.88 -39.58 -21.63
N GLN A 481 -7.94 -38.75 -21.63
CA GLN A 481 -7.80 -37.30 -21.70
C GLN A 481 -7.02 -36.74 -20.51
N LEU A 482 -7.30 -37.19 -19.28
CA LEU A 482 -6.54 -36.78 -18.11
C LEU A 482 -5.06 -37.17 -18.21
N ALA A 483 -4.73 -38.37 -18.69
CA ALA A 483 -3.34 -38.75 -18.89
C ALA A 483 -2.66 -37.85 -19.93
N SER A 484 -3.35 -37.54 -21.04
CA SER A 484 -2.83 -36.60 -22.04
C SER A 484 -2.63 -35.19 -21.49
N ASP A 485 -3.55 -34.70 -20.67
CA ASP A 485 -3.50 -33.35 -20.08
C ASP A 485 -2.34 -33.17 -19.10
N PHE A 486 -1.81 -34.25 -18.53
CA PHE A 486 -0.78 -34.23 -17.47
C PHE A 486 0.54 -34.92 -17.87
N ALA A 487 0.66 -35.39 -19.13
CA ALA A 487 1.79 -36.17 -19.62
C ALA A 487 3.17 -35.47 -19.52
N ASP A 488 3.20 -34.14 -19.52
CA ASP A 488 4.42 -33.34 -19.37
C ASP A 488 4.97 -33.29 -17.93
N LEU A 489 4.20 -33.74 -16.93
CA LEU A 489 4.62 -33.70 -15.52
C LEU A 489 5.23 -35.02 -15.03
N GLY A 490 5.03 -36.12 -15.75
CA GLY A 490 5.56 -37.42 -15.36
C GLY A 490 4.86 -38.60 -16.05
N PRO A 491 5.27 -39.83 -15.74
CA PRO A 491 4.68 -41.05 -16.30
C PRO A 491 3.23 -41.23 -15.84
N ILE A 492 2.28 -40.94 -16.73
CA ILE A 492 0.83 -41.10 -16.49
C ILE A 492 0.15 -41.84 -17.64
N HIS A 493 -0.72 -42.79 -17.30
CA HIS A 493 -1.50 -43.60 -18.25
C HIS A 493 -2.99 -43.53 -17.90
N GLY A 494 -3.84 -43.52 -18.92
CA GLY A 494 -5.29 -43.40 -18.75
C GLY A 494 -6.02 -44.50 -19.51
N GLY A 495 -7.08 -45.07 -18.92
CA GLY A 495 -7.86 -46.12 -19.59
C GLY A 495 -9.13 -46.56 -18.87
N GLY A 496 -9.70 -47.66 -19.36
CA GLY A 496 -10.81 -48.37 -18.72
C GLY A 496 -10.34 -49.29 -17.59
N PHE A 497 -11.27 -49.92 -16.89
CA PHE A 497 -10.93 -50.87 -15.83
C PHE A 497 -10.22 -52.13 -16.37
N ASP A 498 -10.44 -52.47 -17.63
CA ASP A 498 -9.78 -53.56 -18.37
C ASP A 498 -8.29 -53.30 -18.64
N THR A 499 -7.82 -52.06 -18.48
CA THR A 499 -6.40 -51.70 -18.67
C THR A 499 -5.58 -51.81 -17.39
N VAL A 500 -6.21 -52.12 -16.24
CA VAL A 500 -5.52 -52.30 -14.95
C VAL A 500 -4.68 -53.58 -15.01
N ASN A 501 -3.35 -53.43 -14.99
CA ASN A 501 -2.42 -54.54 -15.07
C ASN A 501 -1.35 -54.50 -13.98
N GLY A 502 -1.09 -55.67 -13.39
CA GLY A 502 -0.14 -55.82 -12.29
C GLY A 502 -0.68 -55.27 -10.96
N THR A 503 0.25 -54.97 -10.06
CA THR A 503 -0.02 -54.53 -8.70
C THR A 503 0.42 -53.07 -8.46
N PHE A 504 -0.19 -52.43 -7.45
CA PHE A 504 0.05 -51.03 -7.10
C PHE A 504 0.42 -50.88 -5.63
N ASP A 505 1.26 -49.89 -5.33
CA ASP A 505 1.69 -49.55 -3.98
C ASP A 505 0.68 -48.62 -3.28
N VAL A 506 -0.02 -47.81 -4.05
CA VAL A 506 -1.07 -46.91 -3.57
C VAL A 506 -2.25 -46.95 -4.54
N VAL A 507 -3.45 -47.17 -4.03
CA VAL A 507 -4.70 -47.13 -4.80
C VAL A 507 -5.61 -46.07 -4.20
N ILE A 508 -5.95 -45.06 -5.00
CA ILE A 508 -6.73 -43.89 -4.59
C ILE A 508 -8.08 -43.94 -5.30
N ASN A 509 -9.15 -44.16 -4.54
CA ASN A 509 -10.52 -44.08 -5.04
C ASN A 509 -11.04 -42.63 -4.95
N GLY A 510 -11.21 -41.98 -6.09
CA GLY A 510 -11.81 -40.65 -6.22
C GLY A 510 -13.22 -40.66 -6.81
N THR A 511 -13.88 -41.83 -6.84
CA THR A 511 -15.25 -41.95 -7.35
C THR A 511 -16.29 -41.74 -6.26
N SER A 512 -17.48 -41.29 -6.65
CA SER A 512 -18.64 -41.27 -5.75
C SER A 512 -19.32 -42.63 -5.58
N ALA A 513 -18.81 -43.70 -6.20
CA ALA A 513 -19.39 -45.05 -6.12
C ALA A 513 -19.42 -45.59 -4.67
N SER A 514 -18.44 -45.22 -3.85
CA SER A 514 -18.43 -45.53 -2.42
C SER A 514 -19.65 -45.00 -1.66
N LEU A 515 -20.25 -43.90 -2.14
CA LEU A 515 -21.47 -43.32 -1.54
C LEU A 515 -22.74 -44.05 -1.98
N SER A 516 -22.73 -44.69 -3.15
CA SER A 516 -23.85 -45.53 -3.61
C SER A 516 -23.73 -46.99 -3.18
N GLY A 517 -22.65 -47.35 -2.48
CA GLY A 517 -22.36 -48.72 -2.04
C GLY A 517 -21.79 -49.63 -3.13
N ASP A 518 -21.39 -49.06 -4.28
CA ASP A 518 -20.85 -49.81 -5.41
C ASP A 518 -19.33 -49.89 -5.35
N LEU A 519 -18.78 -51.10 -5.53
CA LEU A 519 -17.34 -51.32 -5.66
C LEU A 519 -16.93 -51.15 -7.14
N PRO A 520 -15.89 -50.34 -7.46
CA PRO A 520 -15.32 -50.32 -8.80
C PRO A 520 -14.82 -51.72 -9.22
N PRO A 521 -14.96 -52.13 -10.49
CA PRO A 521 -14.57 -53.47 -10.94
C PRO A 521 -13.04 -53.61 -11.02
N LEU A 522 -12.41 -53.79 -9.86
CA LEU A 522 -10.98 -53.91 -9.67
C LEU A 522 -10.60 -55.38 -9.41
N PRO A 523 -9.41 -55.83 -9.86
CA PRO A 523 -8.97 -57.20 -9.61
C PRO A 523 -8.60 -57.42 -8.13
N ASP A 524 -8.89 -58.59 -7.57
CA ASP A 524 -8.52 -58.93 -6.18
C ASP A 524 -6.99 -58.97 -5.96
N THR A 525 -6.21 -59.12 -7.02
CA THR A 525 -4.74 -59.13 -7.00
C THR A 525 -4.12 -57.73 -7.16
N LEU A 526 -4.85 -56.66 -6.85
CA LEU A 526 -4.45 -55.28 -7.16
C LEU A 526 -3.29 -54.76 -6.30
N PHE A 527 -3.20 -55.20 -5.05
CA PHE A 527 -2.33 -54.58 -4.05
C PHE A 527 -0.95 -55.26 -3.97
N ASN A 528 0.11 -54.45 -3.97
CA ASN A 528 1.44 -54.90 -3.56
C ASN A 528 1.47 -55.22 -2.05
N THR A 529 2.49 -55.96 -1.63
CA THR A 529 2.80 -56.14 -0.20
C THR A 529 3.00 -54.78 0.47
N ASN A 530 2.26 -54.51 1.55
CA ASN A 530 2.25 -53.23 2.27
C ASN A 530 1.63 -52.03 1.50
N ALA A 531 0.83 -52.28 0.47
CA ALA A 531 0.15 -51.23 -0.26
C ALA A 531 -0.87 -50.45 0.60
N TRP A 532 -1.24 -49.26 0.12
CA TRP A 532 -2.25 -48.40 0.72
C TRP A 532 -3.50 -48.32 -0.16
N ALA A 533 -4.67 -48.40 0.45
CA ALA A 533 -5.95 -48.06 -0.15
C ALA A 533 -6.45 -46.76 0.48
N TYR A 534 -6.64 -45.73 -0.35
CA TYR A 534 -7.11 -44.41 0.05
C TYR A 534 -8.47 -44.16 -0.60
N ASP A 535 -9.52 -43.91 0.17
CA ASP A 535 -10.78 -43.40 -0.37
C ASP A 535 -10.87 -41.90 -0.11
N MET A 536 -11.14 -41.09 -1.14
CA MET A 536 -11.36 -39.65 -0.94
C MET A 536 -12.66 -39.33 -0.19
N MET A 537 -13.54 -40.31 -0.05
CA MET A 537 -14.71 -40.23 0.82
C MET A 537 -14.34 -40.61 2.25
N TYR A 538 -15.12 -40.11 3.21
CA TYR A 538 -14.97 -40.42 4.63
C TYR A 538 -16.33 -40.72 5.25
N GLY A 539 -16.32 -41.46 6.35
CA GLY A 539 -17.52 -41.83 7.10
C GLY A 539 -17.16 -42.32 8.49
N ALA A 540 -18.18 -42.65 9.28
CA ALA A 540 -17.98 -43.29 10.59
C ALA A 540 -17.44 -44.72 10.42
N GLU A 541 -17.97 -45.45 9.44
CA GLU A 541 -17.51 -46.77 9.06
C GLU A 541 -16.63 -46.70 7.79
N PRO A 542 -15.68 -47.63 7.61
CA PRO A 542 -14.92 -47.74 6.37
C PRO A 542 -15.85 -47.86 5.15
N THR A 543 -15.51 -47.19 4.06
CA THR A 543 -16.29 -47.25 2.80
C THR A 543 -16.30 -48.65 2.21
N VAL A 544 -17.24 -48.96 1.31
CA VAL A 544 -17.27 -50.26 0.62
C VAL A 544 -15.95 -50.61 -0.09
N PHE A 545 -15.25 -49.60 -0.63
CA PHE A 545 -13.93 -49.77 -1.21
C PHE A 545 -12.88 -50.14 -0.16
N LEU A 546 -12.86 -49.47 0.99
CA LEU A 546 -11.90 -49.77 2.07
C LEU A 546 -12.21 -51.11 2.75
N GLN A 547 -13.48 -51.46 2.91
CA GLN A 547 -13.93 -52.77 3.41
C GLN A 547 -13.49 -53.91 2.47
N TRP A 548 -13.54 -53.69 1.15
CA TRP A 548 -13.00 -54.64 0.17
C TRP A 548 -11.46 -54.69 0.21
N ALA A 549 -10.78 -53.55 0.31
CA ALA A 549 -9.32 -53.49 0.25
C ALA A 549 -8.61 -54.15 1.45
N GLY A 550 -9.19 -54.07 2.65
CA GLY A 550 -8.59 -54.59 3.88
C GLY A 550 -8.28 -56.10 3.83
N PRO A 551 -9.26 -56.96 3.52
CA PRO A 551 -9.05 -58.39 3.31
C PRO A 551 -8.01 -58.74 2.23
N HIS A 552 -7.75 -57.82 1.29
CA HIS A 552 -6.74 -57.96 0.24
C HIS A 552 -5.34 -57.44 0.66
N GLY A 553 -5.13 -57.16 1.95
CA GLY A 553 -3.82 -56.85 2.53
C GLY A 553 -3.39 -55.39 2.45
N ALA A 554 -4.29 -54.48 2.06
CA ALA A 554 -4.01 -53.05 2.02
C ALA A 554 -4.16 -52.37 3.38
N LYS A 555 -3.33 -51.36 3.64
CA LYS A 555 -3.52 -50.41 4.73
C LYS A 555 -4.53 -49.36 4.34
N LEU A 556 -5.47 -49.04 5.21
CA LEU A 556 -6.66 -48.26 4.88
C LEU A 556 -6.52 -46.80 5.35
N LEU A 557 -6.86 -45.87 4.47
CA LEU A 557 -7.00 -44.44 4.77
C LEU A 557 -8.26 -43.89 4.08
N ASP A 558 -8.92 -42.93 4.72
CA ASP A 558 -10.10 -42.26 4.17
C ASP A 558 -9.85 -40.75 3.98
N GLY A 559 -10.83 -40.07 3.39
CA GLY A 559 -10.69 -38.68 2.96
C GLY A 559 -10.78 -37.64 4.07
N LEU A 560 -10.93 -38.03 5.34
CA LEU A 560 -11.10 -37.05 6.43
C LEU A 560 -9.84 -36.20 6.60
N GLY A 561 -8.66 -36.83 6.51
CA GLY A 561 -7.39 -36.12 6.60
C GLY A 561 -7.22 -35.13 5.44
N MET A 562 -7.49 -35.56 4.21
CA MET A 562 -7.51 -34.67 3.03
C MET A 562 -8.48 -33.50 3.21
N LEU A 563 -9.67 -33.71 3.81
CA LEU A 563 -10.63 -32.63 4.10
C LEU A 563 -10.05 -31.57 5.04
N VAL A 564 -9.38 -31.98 6.12
CA VAL A 564 -8.77 -31.04 7.07
C VAL A 564 -7.58 -30.32 6.45
N GLU A 565 -6.71 -31.05 5.74
CA GLU A 565 -5.50 -30.47 5.13
C GLU A 565 -5.82 -29.49 3.99
N GLN A 566 -6.82 -29.78 3.16
CA GLN A 566 -7.26 -28.84 2.12
C GLN A 566 -7.90 -27.59 2.74
N ALA A 567 -8.65 -27.73 3.84
CA ALA A 567 -9.25 -26.61 4.55
C ALA A 567 -8.18 -25.74 5.21
N ALA A 568 -7.10 -26.34 5.74
CA ALA A 568 -5.98 -25.60 6.31
C ALA A 568 -5.25 -24.78 5.25
N GLU A 569 -5.13 -25.30 4.03
CA GLU A 569 -4.58 -24.54 2.90
C GLU A 569 -5.50 -23.41 2.47
N SER A 570 -6.83 -23.63 2.38
CA SER A 570 -7.79 -22.56 2.10
C SER A 570 -7.75 -21.47 3.17
N PHE A 571 -7.66 -21.86 4.45
CA PHE A 571 -7.52 -20.92 5.57
C PHE A 571 -6.25 -20.08 5.46
N PHE A 572 -5.12 -20.72 5.11
CA PHE A 572 -3.87 -20.01 4.86
C PHE A 572 -3.99 -19.00 3.71
N LEU A 573 -4.62 -19.39 2.60
CA LEU A 573 -4.85 -18.50 1.45
C LEU A 573 -5.73 -17.29 1.82
N TRP A 574 -6.69 -17.44 2.73
CA TRP A 574 -7.58 -16.35 3.14
C TRP A 574 -7.03 -15.48 4.27
N ARG A 575 -6.35 -16.09 5.24
CA ARG A 575 -6.00 -15.47 6.54
C ARG A 575 -4.51 -15.26 6.72
N ASN A 576 -3.69 -15.79 5.81
CA ASN A 576 -2.22 -15.73 5.87
C ASN A 576 -1.63 -16.26 7.19
N VAL A 577 -2.31 -17.25 7.79
CA VAL A 577 -1.85 -17.98 8.97
C VAL A 577 -2.21 -19.45 8.79
N ARG A 578 -1.30 -20.35 9.17
CA ARG A 578 -1.48 -21.80 9.00
C ARG A 578 -1.94 -22.43 10.32
N PRO A 579 -3.12 -23.07 10.38
CA PRO A 579 -3.60 -23.72 11.59
C PRO A 579 -2.96 -25.10 11.79
N GLU A 580 -3.10 -25.64 13.01
CA GLU A 580 -2.67 -27.00 13.35
C GLU A 580 -3.75 -28.01 12.96
N THR A 581 -3.40 -29.03 12.18
CA THR A 581 -4.40 -29.96 11.59
C THR A 581 -4.62 -31.23 12.40
N ALA A 582 -3.61 -31.70 13.13
CA ALA A 582 -3.65 -32.98 13.84
C ALA A 582 -4.78 -33.05 14.88
N SER A 583 -4.92 -32.02 15.72
CA SER A 583 -5.98 -31.95 16.75
C SER A 583 -7.38 -31.92 16.15
N VAL A 584 -7.57 -31.21 15.02
CA VAL A 584 -8.86 -31.10 14.34
C VAL A 584 -9.25 -32.41 13.67
N ARG A 585 -8.28 -33.14 13.10
CA ARG A 585 -8.50 -34.49 12.55
C ARG A 585 -9.00 -35.45 13.61
N GLU A 586 -8.37 -35.46 14.78
CA GLU A 586 -8.76 -36.34 15.89
C GLU A 586 -10.15 -35.98 16.44
N MET A 587 -10.42 -34.69 16.63
CA MET A 587 -11.73 -34.19 17.05
C MET A 587 -12.84 -34.64 16.10
N LEU A 588 -12.63 -34.49 14.78
CA LEU A 588 -13.63 -34.92 13.79
C LEU A 588 -13.81 -36.43 13.73
N ARG A 589 -12.73 -37.21 13.88
CA ARG A 589 -12.82 -38.67 13.91
C ARG A 589 -13.70 -39.13 15.07
N GLN A 590 -13.47 -38.59 16.26
CA GLN A 590 -14.29 -38.87 17.44
C GLN A 590 -15.74 -38.46 17.19
N SER A 591 -15.99 -37.29 16.60
CA SER A 591 -17.36 -36.84 16.29
C SER A 591 -18.10 -37.81 15.35
N LEU A 592 -17.43 -38.36 14.34
CA LEU A 592 -18.04 -39.32 13.42
C LEU A 592 -18.37 -40.65 14.09
N GLU A 593 -17.49 -41.11 14.98
CA GLU A 593 -17.73 -42.34 15.75
C GLU A 593 -18.91 -42.19 16.72
N PHE A 594 -19.08 -41.02 17.34
CA PHE A 594 -20.24 -40.73 18.20
C PHE A 594 -21.56 -40.62 17.43
N ASP A 595 -21.56 -40.02 16.24
CA ASP A 595 -22.76 -39.87 15.39
C ASP A 595 -23.30 -41.22 14.84
N ALA A 596 -22.52 -42.31 14.95
CA ALA A 596 -22.89 -43.65 14.49
C ALA A 596 -23.67 -44.48 15.54
N PHE A 597 -23.73 -44.01 16.79
CA PHE A 597 -24.51 -44.60 17.89
C PHE A 597 -25.82 -43.84 18.10
#